data_AF-A0AAV5L2B5-F1
#
_entry.id   AF-A0AAV5L2B5-F1
#
_cell.length_a   1.000
_cell.length_b   1.000
_cell.length_c   1.000
_cell.angle_alpha   90.00
_cell.angle_beta   90.00
_cell.angle_gamma   90.00
#
_symmetry.space_group_name_H-M   'P 1'
#
loop_
_entity.id
_entity.type
_entity.pdbx_description
1 polymer ?
#
loop_
_entity_poly.entity_id
_entity_poly.type
_entity_poly.pdbx_seq_one_letter_code
_entity_poly.pdbx_strand_id
1 'polypeptide(L)'
;MEVKKLIHLGLHAVALILGIIGISATFKYHNESSIPNLYSLHSWLGIGIIVLYGIQWICGFVIFFYPGGSKGLRADSLPWHVVFGMLVYMLAVANAALGFMEKLTFLENSRLPLPKYGSEAFLVNFTAVITILYGVFVALSVASQGKFSK
;
A
#
# COMPACT_ATOMS: atom_id res chain seq x y z
N MET A 1 23.86 -10.64 -4.34
CA MET A 1 23.29 -9.86 -3.21
C MET A 1 22.89 -8.45 -3.67
N GLU A 2 23.69 -7.78 -4.49
CA GLU A 2 23.42 -6.41 -4.97
C GLU A 2 22.24 -6.32 -5.95
N VAL A 3 22.10 -7.24 -6.91
CA VAL A 3 20.98 -7.22 -7.88
C VAL A 3 19.60 -7.31 -7.19
N LYS A 4 19.46 -8.16 -6.16
CA LYS A 4 18.19 -8.29 -5.41
C LYS A 4 17.82 -6.98 -4.70
N LYS A 5 18.81 -6.28 -4.12
CA LYS A 5 18.59 -4.97 -3.47
C LYS A 5 18.18 -3.91 -4.48
N LEU A 6 18.83 -3.88 -5.66
CA LEU A 6 18.48 -2.95 -6.72
C LEU A 6 17.06 -3.18 -7.23
N ILE A 7 16.68 -4.43 -7.49
CA ILE A 7 15.31 -4.79 -7.88
C ILE A 7 14.31 -4.39 -6.80
N HIS A 8 14.59 -4.71 -5.54
CA HIS A 8 13.71 -4.34 -4.42
C HIS A 8 13.53 -2.82 -4.33
N LEU A 9 14.62 -2.05 -4.33
CA LEU A 9 14.59 -0.59 -4.29
C LEU A 9 13.81 -0.01 -5.48
N GLY A 10 14.07 -0.50 -6.69
CA GLY A 10 13.43 -0.05 -7.92
C GLY A 10 11.93 -0.34 -7.94
N LEU A 11 11.50 -1.55 -7.56
CA LEU A 11 10.09 -1.90 -7.48
C LEU A 11 9.34 -1.04 -6.44
N HIS A 12 9.94 -0.79 -5.28
CA HIS A 12 9.35 0.10 -4.28
C HIS A 12 9.29 1.55 -4.76
N ALA A 13 10.27 2.02 -5.54
CA ALA A 13 10.25 3.36 -6.13
C ALA A 13 9.09 3.51 -7.14
N VAL A 14 8.91 2.51 -8.03
CA VAL A 14 7.79 2.49 -8.98
C VAL A 14 6.45 2.48 -8.23
N ALA A 15 6.32 1.64 -7.20
CA ALA A 15 5.11 1.59 -6.39
C ALA A 15 4.80 2.92 -5.69
N LEU A 16 5.81 3.60 -5.14
CA LEU A 16 5.66 4.92 -4.53
C LEU A 16 5.19 5.97 -5.55
N ILE A 17 5.79 6.00 -6.75
CA ILE A 17 5.40 6.91 -7.84
C ILE A 17 3.95 6.66 -8.24
N LEU A 18 3.56 5.41 -8.46
CA LEU A 18 2.18 5.05 -8.82
C LEU A 18 1.19 5.43 -7.71
N GLY A 19 1.56 5.26 -6.43
CA GLY A 19 0.77 5.70 -5.29
C GLY A 19 0.56 7.22 -5.27
N ILE A 20 1.61 8.00 -5.52
CA ILE A 20 1.53 9.47 -5.59
C ILE A 20 0.64 9.91 -6.75
N ILE A 21 0.76 9.26 -7.92
CA ILE A 21 -0.11 9.54 -9.07
C ILE A 21 -1.58 9.24 -8.72
N GLY A 22 -1.85 8.11 -8.07
CA GLY A 22 -3.20 7.74 -7.63
C GLY A 22 -3.82 8.77 -6.69
N ILE A 23 -3.08 9.21 -5.66
CA ILE A 23 -3.52 10.27 -4.74
C ILE A 23 -3.75 11.58 -5.49
N SER A 24 -2.83 11.97 -6.37
CA SER A 24 -2.95 13.19 -7.18
C SER A 24 -4.21 13.17 -8.05
N ALA A 25 -4.54 12.01 -8.64
CA ALA A 25 -5.75 11.82 -9.42
C ALA A 25 -7.01 11.97 -8.57
N THR A 26 -7.04 11.41 -7.35
CA THR A 26 -8.17 11.57 -6.41
C THR A 26 -8.37 13.04 -6.01
N PHE A 27 -7.30 13.74 -5.62
CA PHE A 27 -7.38 15.16 -5.26
C PHE A 27 -7.86 16.01 -6.43
N LYS A 28 -7.35 15.76 -7.64
CA LYS A 28 -7.81 16.44 -8.85
C LYS A 28 -9.30 16.21 -9.09
N TYR A 29 -9.75 14.96 -9.07
CA TYR A 29 -11.15 14.60 -9.27
C TYR A 29 -12.07 15.27 -8.24
N HIS A 30 -11.69 15.25 -6.96
CA HIS A 30 -12.44 15.90 -5.89
C HIS A 30 -12.53 17.41 -6.08
N ASN A 31 -11.42 18.07 -6.40
CA ASN A 31 -11.40 19.51 -6.64
C ASN A 31 -12.27 19.92 -7.84
N GLU A 32 -12.17 19.18 -8.95
CA GLU A 32 -12.98 19.42 -10.16
C GLU A 32 -14.47 19.13 -9.92
N SER A 33 -14.78 18.18 -9.04
CA SER A 33 -16.16 17.78 -8.72
C SER A 33 -16.74 18.49 -7.48
N SER A 34 -16.01 19.44 -6.88
CA SER A 34 -16.39 20.13 -5.63
C SER A 34 -16.70 19.18 -4.45
N ILE A 35 -15.96 18.07 -4.37
CA ILE A 35 -16.03 17.10 -3.27
C ILE A 35 -14.97 17.49 -2.22
N PRO A 36 -15.32 17.58 -0.92
CA PRO A 36 -14.33 17.82 0.13
C PRO A 36 -13.24 16.75 0.14
N ASN A 37 -12.00 17.14 0.39
CA ASN A 37 -10.88 16.21 0.54
C ASN A 37 -10.71 15.79 2.01
N LEU A 38 -10.08 14.62 2.22
CA LEU A 38 -9.60 14.15 3.51
C LEU A 38 -10.66 14.10 4.64
N TYR A 39 -11.90 13.71 4.33
CA TYR A 39 -12.96 13.57 5.35
C TYR A 39 -13.20 12.12 5.79
N SER A 40 -12.72 11.13 5.04
CA SER A 40 -12.98 9.72 5.34
C SER A 40 -11.78 9.03 5.99
N LEU A 41 -12.05 7.95 6.76
CA LEU A 41 -10.99 7.14 7.36
C LEU A 41 -10.05 6.55 6.29
N HIS A 42 -10.60 6.13 5.14
CA HIS A 42 -9.83 5.65 4.00
C HIS A 42 -8.78 6.68 3.54
N SER A 43 -9.19 7.95 3.47
CA SER A 43 -8.30 9.04 3.06
C SER A 43 -7.23 9.37 4.10
N TRP A 44 -7.56 9.35 5.40
CA TRP A 44 -6.61 9.58 6.49
C TRP A 44 -5.55 8.49 6.56
N LEU A 45 -5.98 7.23 6.50
CA LEU A 45 -5.07 6.08 6.45
C LEU A 45 -4.25 6.10 5.16
N GLY A 46 -4.85 6.42 4.01
CA GLY A 46 -4.14 6.49 2.73
C GLY A 46 -2.96 7.46 2.74
N ILE A 47 -3.16 8.68 3.24
CA ILE A 47 -2.08 9.67 3.39
C ILE A 47 -1.04 9.19 4.41
N GLY A 48 -1.46 8.66 5.55
CA GLY A 48 -0.53 8.10 6.54
C GLY A 48 0.36 7.01 5.95
N ILE A 49 -0.25 6.06 5.23
CA ILE A 49 0.44 4.91 4.62
C ILE A 49 1.46 5.37 3.57
N ILE A 50 1.10 6.28 2.66
CA ILE A 50 2.05 6.72 1.62
C ILE A 50 3.25 7.48 2.23
N VAL A 51 3.02 8.26 3.29
CA VAL A 51 4.08 8.96 4.03
C VAL A 51 5.01 7.95 4.71
N LEU A 52 4.45 6.98 5.45
CA LEU A 52 5.24 5.93 6.10
C LEU A 52 6.02 5.08 5.07
N TYR A 53 5.41 4.80 3.91
CA TYR A 53 6.07 4.11 2.81
C TYR A 53 7.25 4.92 2.24
N GLY A 54 7.08 6.23 2.06
CA GLY A 54 8.13 7.13 1.60
C GLY A 54 9.30 7.19 2.60
N ILE A 55 9.01 7.33 3.90
CA ILE A 55 10.02 7.30 4.96
C ILE A 55 10.78 5.97 4.93
N GLN A 56 10.06 4.85 4.86
CA GLN A 56 10.65 3.51 4.79
C GLN A 56 11.58 3.35 3.57
N TRP A 57 11.17 3.88 2.41
CA TRP A 57 11.98 3.83 1.19
C TRP A 57 13.25 4.67 1.32
N ILE A 58 13.16 5.90 1.83
CA ILE A 58 14.31 6.79 2.04
C ILE A 58 15.27 6.20 3.07
N CYS A 59 14.78 5.75 4.23
CA CYS A 59 15.61 5.10 5.24
C CYS A 59 16.25 3.83 4.71
N GLY A 60 15.49 3.01 3.97
CA GLY A 60 15.99 1.81 3.30
C GLY A 60 17.12 2.12 2.31
N PHE A 61 16.96 3.17 1.52
CA PHE A 61 17.98 3.65 0.59
C PHE A 61 19.26 4.09 1.32
N VAL A 62 19.14 4.99 2.30
CA VAL A 62 20.29 5.57 3.02
C VAL A 62 21.07 4.49 3.79
N ILE A 63 20.36 3.59 4.48
CA ILE A 63 20.98 2.58 5.36
C ILE A 63 21.50 1.39 4.55
N PHE A 64 20.73 0.87 3.59
CA PHE A 64 21.07 -0.38 2.91
C PHE A 64 21.65 -0.22 1.51
N PHE A 65 21.58 0.97 0.89
CA PHE A 65 22.08 1.20 -0.46
C PHE A 65 23.19 2.26 -0.51
N TYR A 66 22.86 3.55 -0.41
CA TYR A 66 23.83 4.66 -0.52
C TYR A 66 23.41 5.85 0.36
N PRO A 67 24.33 6.47 1.14
CA PRO A 67 25.77 6.19 1.26
C PRO A 67 26.11 4.86 1.93
N GLY A 68 25.12 4.21 2.56
CA GLY A 68 25.27 2.92 3.22
C GLY A 68 25.68 3.08 4.69
N GLY A 69 24.87 2.52 5.59
CA GLY A 69 25.15 2.53 7.03
C GLY A 69 26.33 1.62 7.41
N SER A 70 26.90 1.86 8.59
CA SER A 70 27.89 0.98 9.20
C SER A 70 27.34 -0.45 9.36
N LYS A 71 28.21 -1.44 9.51
CA LYS A 71 27.79 -2.84 9.69
C LYS A 71 26.84 -3.01 10.88
N GLY A 72 27.12 -2.35 12.01
CA GLY A 72 26.26 -2.36 13.20
C GLY A 72 24.89 -1.73 12.92
N LEU A 73 24.87 -0.51 12.37
CA LEU A 73 23.61 0.17 12.06
C LEU A 73 22.71 -0.64 11.12
N ARG A 74 23.30 -1.28 10.10
CA ARG A 74 22.58 -2.17 9.19
C ARG A 74 22.02 -3.39 9.90
N ALA A 75 22.80 -4.03 10.77
CA ALA A 75 22.36 -5.19 11.53
C ALA A 75 21.19 -4.84 12.48
N ASP A 76 21.30 -3.71 13.18
CA ASP A 76 20.28 -3.27 14.13
C ASP A 76 18.99 -2.79 13.43
N SER A 77 19.13 -2.13 12.27
CA SER A 77 17.98 -1.58 11.53
C SER A 77 17.23 -2.62 10.70
N LEU A 78 17.88 -3.72 10.30
CA LEU A 78 17.28 -4.75 9.44
C LEU A 78 15.98 -5.35 10.00
N PRO A 79 15.90 -5.82 11.27
CA PRO A 79 14.66 -6.40 11.79
C PRO A 79 13.52 -5.36 11.80
N TRP A 80 13.81 -4.12 12.17
CA TRP A 80 12.83 -3.03 12.15
C TRP A 80 12.36 -2.70 10.74
N HIS A 81 13.27 -2.67 9.78
CA HIS A 81 12.94 -2.46 8.37
C HIS A 81 11.97 -3.53 7.86
N VAL A 82 12.21 -4.81 8.17
CA VAL A 82 11.31 -5.90 7.76
C VAL A 82 9.94 -5.79 8.44
N VAL A 83 9.90 -5.61 9.76
CA VAL A 83 8.64 -5.52 10.52
C VAL A 83 7.81 -4.32 10.06
N PHE A 84 8.43 -3.14 9.96
CA PHE A 84 7.75 -1.93 9.55
C PHE A 84 7.29 -2.00 8.09
N GLY A 85 8.11 -2.53 7.18
CA GLY A 85 7.72 -2.75 5.80
C GLY A 85 6.49 -3.65 5.66
N MET A 86 6.44 -4.74 6.43
CA MET A 86 5.26 -5.63 6.48
C MET A 86 4.03 -4.94 7.08
N LEU A 87 4.21 -4.15 8.15
CA LEU A 87 3.11 -3.38 8.74
C LEU A 87 2.50 -2.41 7.73
N VAL A 88 3.32 -1.61 7.03
CA VAL A 88 2.85 -0.67 6.00
C VAL A 88 2.15 -1.41 4.86
N TYR A 89 2.66 -2.56 4.43
CA TYR A 89 2.01 -3.38 3.41
C TYR A 89 0.62 -3.87 3.85
N MET A 90 0.50 -4.41 5.06
CA MET A 90 -0.79 -4.88 5.59
C MET A 90 -1.79 -3.73 5.74
N LEU A 91 -1.34 -2.56 6.19
CA LEU A 91 -2.17 -1.34 6.23
C LEU A 91 -2.62 -0.90 4.83
N ALA A 92 -1.74 -0.98 3.82
CA ALA A 92 -2.10 -0.67 2.44
C ALA A 92 -3.18 -1.60 1.89
N VAL A 93 -3.08 -2.92 2.15
CA VAL A 93 -4.10 -3.90 1.76
C VAL A 93 -5.43 -3.62 2.46
N ALA A 94 -5.41 -3.35 3.77
CA ALA A 94 -6.61 -3.00 4.52
C ALA A 94 -7.23 -1.69 4.00
N ASN A 95 -6.41 -0.68 3.70
CA ASN A 95 -6.89 0.59 3.18
C ASN A 95 -7.47 0.45 1.76
N ALA A 96 -6.93 -0.44 0.92
CA ALA A 96 -7.53 -0.76 -0.37
C ALA A 96 -8.92 -1.40 -0.21
N ALA A 97 -9.09 -2.32 0.75
CA ALA A 97 -10.40 -2.88 1.08
C ALA A 97 -11.41 -1.82 1.53
N LEU A 98 -10.98 -0.85 2.36
CA LEU A 98 -11.81 0.31 2.72
C LEU A 98 -12.20 1.13 1.50
N GLY A 99 -11.27 1.38 0.57
CA GLY A 99 -11.54 2.14 -0.66
C GLY A 99 -12.54 1.45 -1.59
N PHE A 100 -12.45 0.13 -1.75
CA PHE A 100 -13.45 -0.64 -2.50
C PHE A 100 -14.84 -0.52 -1.88
N MET A 101 -14.94 -0.71 -0.56
CA MET A 101 -16.20 -0.61 0.17
C MET A 101 -16.79 0.80 0.09
N GLU A 102 -15.97 1.84 0.29
CA GLU A 102 -16.38 3.24 0.22
C GLU A 102 -16.91 3.58 -1.17
N LYS A 103 -16.16 3.23 -2.23
CA LYS A 103 -16.58 3.52 -3.60
C LYS A 103 -17.87 2.79 -3.98
N LEU A 104 -18.00 1.52 -3.61
CA LEU A 104 -19.22 0.75 -3.88
C LEU A 104 -20.43 1.36 -3.15
N THR A 105 -20.25 1.74 -1.87
CA THR A 105 -21.28 2.43 -1.09
C THR A 105 -21.71 3.74 -1.74
N PHE A 106 -20.77 4.53 -2.27
CA PHE A 106 -21.10 5.77 -2.99
C PHE A 106 -21.90 5.51 -4.27
N LEU A 107 -21.57 4.47 -5.04
CA LEU A 107 -22.29 4.13 -6.26
C LEU A 107 -23.71 3.64 -5.96
N GLU A 108 -23.88 2.81 -4.93
CA GLU A 108 -25.18 2.31 -4.47
C GLU A 108 -26.09 3.40 -3.89
N ASN A 109 -25.53 4.46 -3.33
CA ASN A 109 -26.29 5.60 -2.76
C ASN A 109 -26.31 6.83 -3.69
N SER A 110 -25.87 6.69 -4.94
CA SER A 110 -25.87 7.78 -5.91
C SER A 110 -27.28 8.08 -6.46
N ARG A 111 -27.41 9.15 -7.25
CA ARG A 111 -28.70 9.52 -7.88
C ARG A 111 -29.24 8.44 -8.83
N LEU A 112 -28.35 7.66 -9.43
CA LEU A 112 -28.69 6.49 -10.24
C LEU A 112 -28.02 5.26 -9.58
N PRO A 113 -28.69 4.64 -8.59
CA PRO A 113 -28.09 3.59 -7.76
C PRO A 113 -27.58 2.41 -8.57
N LEU A 114 -26.35 2.00 -8.26
CA LEU A 114 -25.83 0.71 -8.69
C LEU A 114 -26.61 -0.42 -7.98
N PRO A 115 -27.08 -1.47 -8.69
CA PRO A 115 -27.77 -2.58 -8.06
C PRO A 115 -26.86 -3.35 -7.10
N LYS A 116 -27.26 -3.47 -5.83
CA LYS A 116 -26.49 -4.16 -4.76
C LYS A 116 -26.13 -5.62 -5.08
N TYR A 117 -26.95 -6.27 -5.89
CA TYR A 117 -26.74 -7.64 -6.37
C TYR A 117 -26.44 -7.69 -7.88
N GLY A 118 -25.95 -6.59 -8.44
CA GLY A 118 -25.52 -6.49 -9.83
C GLY A 118 -24.14 -7.11 -10.06
N SER A 119 -23.83 -7.42 -11.31
CA SER A 119 -22.53 -7.97 -11.71
C SER A 119 -21.36 -7.07 -11.30
N GLU A 120 -21.52 -5.75 -11.36
CA GLU A 120 -20.49 -4.79 -10.96
C GLU A 120 -20.22 -4.83 -9.45
N ALA A 121 -21.26 -4.89 -8.60
CA ALA A 121 -21.10 -5.04 -7.15
C ALA A 121 -20.37 -6.33 -6.80
N PHE A 122 -20.73 -7.45 -7.43
CA PHE A 122 -20.03 -8.72 -7.25
C PHE A 122 -18.57 -8.63 -7.69
N LEU A 123 -18.30 -8.04 -8.85
CA LEU A 123 -16.95 -7.88 -9.38
C LEU A 123 -16.05 -7.10 -8.40
N VAL A 124 -16.54 -5.98 -7.85
CA VAL A 124 -15.79 -5.18 -6.86
C VAL A 124 -15.55 -5.98 -5.59
N ASN A 125 -16.56 -6.68 -5.07
CA ASN A 125 -16.42 -7.50 -3.87
C ASN A 125 -15.41 -8.65 -4.06
N PHE A 126 -15.47 -9.37 -5.18
CA PHE A 126 -14.48 -10.41 -5.49
C PHE A 126 -13.07 -9.84 -5.68
N THR A 127 -12.94 -8.65 -6.28
CA THR A 127 -11.65 -7.96 -6.41
C THR A 127 -11.06 -7.60 -5.03
N ALA A 128 -11.89 -7.14 -4.10
CA ALA A 128 -11.47 -6.87 -2.72
C ALA A 128 -11.02 -8.15 -2.00
N VAL A 129 -11.78 -9.25 -2.14
CA VAL A 129 -11.41 -10.56 -1.58
C VAL A 129 -10.07 -11.05 -2.14
N ILE A 130 -9.88 -10.99 -3.46
CA ILE A 130 -8.62 -11.39 -4.12
C ILE A 130 -7.46 -10.53 -3.62
N THR A 131 -7.67 -9.22 -3.46
CA THR A 131 -6.65 -8.30 -2.93
C THR A 131 -6.22 -8.67 -1.52
N ILE A 132 -7.19 -9.00 -0.64
CA ILE A 132 -6.92 -9.45 0.73
C ILE A 132 -6.17 -10.79 0.73
N LEU A 133 -6.63 -11.77 -0.04
CA LEU A 133 -5.99 -13.07 -0.14
C LEU A 133 -4.55 -12.95 -0.67
N TYR A 134 -4.33 -12.14 -1.70
CA TYR A 134 -2.99 -11.84 -2.20
C TYR A 134 -2.09 -11.24 -1.11
N GLY A 135 -2.61 -10.27 -0.34
CA GLY A 135 -1.92 -9.70 0.81
C GLY A 135 -1.49 -10.75 1.84
N VAL A 136 -2.40 -11.66 2.19
CA VAL A 136 -2.11 -12.78 3.11
C VAL A 136 -1.03 -13.69 2.55
N PHE A 137 -1.11 -14.09 1.27
CA PHE A 137 -0.10 -14.94 0.65
C PHE A 137 1.28 -14.29 0.60
N VAL A 138 1.36 -12.99 0.33
CA VAL A 138 2.63 -12.25 0.38
C VAL A 138 3.19 -12.24 1.81
N ALA A 139 2.36 -11.97 2.82
CA ALA A 139 2.78 -11.97 4.22
C ALA A 139 3.29 -13.35 4.68
N LEU A 140 2.59 -14.42 4.33
CA LEU A 140 3.01 -15.80 4.60
C LEU A 140 4.32 -16.15 3.87
N SER A 141 4.48 -15.68 2.64
CA SER A 141 5.70 -15.90 1.86
C SER A 141 6.90 -15.20 2.50
N VAL A 142 6.75 -13.97 3.00
CA VAL A 142 7.83 -13.28 3.73
C VAL A 142 8.13 -13.98 5.05
N ALA A 143 7.11 -14.38 5.81
CA ALA A 143 7.27 -15.05 7.10
C ALA A 143 7.96 -16.43 6.98
N SER A 144 7.72 -17.17 5.89
CA SER A 144 8.30 -18.50 5.69
C SER A 144 9.79 -18.47 5.35
N GLN A 145 10.29 -17.40 4.73
CA GLN A 145 11.72 -17.24 4.41
C GLN A 145 12.62 -17.24 5.66
N GLY A 146 12.09 -16.81 6.82
CA GLY A 146 12.82 -16.84 8.09
C GLY A 146 13.12 -18.26 8.61
N LYS A 147 12.42 -19.29 8.13
CA LYS A 147 12.62 -20.70 8.54
C LYS A 147 13.57 -21.49 7.64
N PHE A 148 13.84 -21.02 6.42
CA PHE A 148 14.63 -21.74 5.41
C PHE A 148 15.94 -21.02 5.02
N SER A 149 16.28 -19.90 5.65
CA SER A 149 17.53 -19.14 5.43
C SER A 149 18.60 -19.42 6.50
N LYS A 150 18.70 -20.67 6.99
CA LYS A 150 19.87 -21.17 7.72
C LYS A 150 20.71 -22.04 6.80
#